data_AF-A0A1I7M065-F1
#
_entry.id   AF-A0A1I7M065-F1
#
_cell.length_a   1.000
_cell.length_b   1.000
_cell.length_c   1.000
_cell.angle_alpha   90.00
_cell.angle_beta   90.00
_cell.angle_gamma   90.00
#
_symmetry.space_group_name_H-M   'P 1'
#
loop_
_entity.id
_entity.type
_entity.pdbx_description
1 polymer ?
#
loop_
_entity_poly.entity_id
_entity_poly.type
_entity_poly.pdbx_seq_one_letter_code
_entity_poly.pdbx_strand_id
1 'polypeptide(L)'
;MRSLLRHSLLLALVGLCVPAALVVAAPAPSSPADSHSALGVNEMMLPVPTVTIYPGDTIKESMLRLQAYPTTYRARAAVIDAPLAVVGRTARRMLLPGEPVPVNAVDDPRLVSRGAPTQMIFEENGLVITAVGSPLQNGGLGETIRVRNTDTNRIVLGTVTADGRIKIGGF
;
A
#
# COMPACT_ATOMS: atom_id res chain seq x y z
N MET A 1 -9.81 53.84 -0.57
CA MET A 1 -10.29 54.87 0.37
C MET A 1 -11.31 54.23 1.31
N ARG A 2 -11.16 54.44 2.63
CA ARG A 2 -11.94 53.92 3.79
C ARG A 2 -11.51 52.51 4.23
N SER A 3 -11.06 52.19 5.45
CA SER A 3 -10.89 52.87 6.75
C SER A 3 -10.04 51.90 7.63
N LEU A 4 -8.82 52.19 8.05
CA LEU A 4 -8.39 52.88 9.28
C LEU A 4 -8.95 52.39 10.63
N LEU A 5 -8.00 52.01 11.50
CA LEU A 5 -7.91 52.09 12.98
C LEU A 5 -8.79 51.18 13.84
N ARG A 6 -8.17 50.35 14.70
CA ARG A 6 -7.97 50.50 16.17
C ARG A 6 -6.82 49.53 16.59
N HIS A 7 -5.62 49.88 17.07
CA HIS A 7 -5.14 50.70 18.20
C HIS A 7 -5.66 50.28 19.59
N SER A 8 -4.80 49.58 20.35
CA SER A 8 -4.63 49.51 21.83
C SER A 8 -3.63 48.35 22.08
N LEU A 9 -2.36 48.46 22.49
CA LEU A 9 -1.59 49.34 23.37
C LEU A 9 -2.24 49.56 24.75
N LEU A 10 -1.79 48.81 25.78
CA LEU A 10 -1.06 49.34 26.95
C LEU A 10 -0.85 48.27 28.05
N LEU A 11 0.36 48.26 28.63
CA LEU A 11 0.72 48.28 30.08
C LEU A 11 0.14 47.18 31.02
N ALA A 12 0.81 46.66 32.06
CA ALA A 12 2.03 46.99 32.79
C ALA A 12 2.30 45.95 33.91
N LEU A 13 3.49 46.07 34.54
CA LEU A 13 3.81 45.82 35.98
C LEU A 13 3.74 44.37 36.51
N VAL A 14 4.89 43.70 36.77
CA VAL A 14 5.71 43.76 38.01
C VAL A 14 4.91 43.42 39.27
N GLY A 15 5.24 42.29 39.88
CA GLY A 15 4.70 41.86 41.18
C GLY A 15 5.49 40.68 41.74
N LEU A 16 6.64 41.00 42.33
CA LEU A 16 7.44 40.11 43.18
C LEU A 16 6.65 39.81 44.46
N CYS A 17 6.34 38.55 44.77
CA CYS A 17 6.03 38.14 46.14
C CYS A 17 6.18 36.62 46.30
N VAL A 18 7.23 36.24 47.03
CA VAL A 18 7.45 34.90 47.59
C VAL A 18 6.75 34.86 48.95
N PRO A 19 6.10 33.74 49.31
CA PRO A 19 6.52 33.13 50.56
C PRO A 19 6.76 31.62 50.42
N ALA A 20 7.80 31.21 51.12
CA ALA A 20 8.21 29.84 51.35
C ALA A 20 7.10 29.02 52.01
N ALA A 21 6.82 27.85 51.44
CA ALA A 21 6.19 26.75 52.14
C ALA A 21 6.95 25.46 51.83
N LEU A 22 7.72 25.06 52.84
CA LEU A 22 8.47 23.82 52.97
C LEU A 22 7.50 22.63 53.07
N VAL A 23 7.46 21.74 52.09
CA VAL A 23 6.90 20.38 52.27
C VAL A 23 7.66 19.35 51.40
N VAL A 24 8.43 18.52 52.11
CA VAL A 24 8.70 17.08 51.92
C VAL A 24 9.25 16.60 50.57
N ALA A 25 10.53 16.20 50.62
CA ALA A 25 11.17 15.31 49.68
C ALA A 25 10.52 13.92 49.71
N ALA A 26 10.09 13.43 48.54
CA ALA A 26 9.84 12.01 48.29
C ALA A 26 10.74 11.58 47.11
N PRO A 27 11.51 10.49 47.24
CA PRO A 27 12.42 10.05 46.19
C PRO A 27 11.64 9.47 45.02
N ALA A 28 11.94 9.96 43.81
CA ALA A 28 11.66 9.20 42.59
C ALA A 28 12.44 7.87 42.65
N PRO A 29 11.77 6.77 42.31
CA PRO A 29 12.32 6.03 41.19
C PRO A 29 11.24 5.57 40.21
N SER A 30 11.69 5.49 38.96
CA SER A 30 11.19 4.60 37.91
C SER A 30 9.71 4.76 37.51
N SER A 31 9.50 5.41 36.36
CA SER A 31 8.51 4.91 35.41
C SER A 31 8.68 3.40 35.29
N PRO A 32 7.62 2.59 35.47
CA PRO A 32 7.68 1.23 35.01
C PRO A 32 7.75 1.27 33.50
N ALA A 33 8.96 1.06 32.99
CA ALA A 33 9.13 0.27 31.79
C ALA A 33 8.55 -1.13 32.06
N ASP A 34 7.22 -1.26 32.07
CA ASP A 34 6.57 -2.55 31.88
C ASP A 34 6.54 -2.84 30.37
N SER A 35 7.74 -3.02 29.84
CA SER A 35 7.97 -4.08 28.86
C SER A 35 7.84 -5.39 29.64
N HIS A 36 7.12 -6.36 29.07
CA HIS A 36 6.86 -7.73 29.57
C HIS A 36 5.55 -7.95 30.35
N SER A 37 4.41 -7.88 29.67
CA SER A 37 3.32 -8.82 29.93
C SER A 37 3.35 -9.92 28.87
N ALA A 38 4.24 -10.90 29.10
CA ALA A 38 4.22 -12.17 28.41
C ALA A 38 3.08 -13.04 28.99
N LEU A 39 1.86 -12.77 28.54
CA LEU A 39 0.74 -13.71 28.60
C LEU A 39 0.16 -13.84 27.20
N GLY A 40 0.89 -14.50 26.31
CA GLY A 40 0.39 -15.33 25.20
C GLY A 40 -0.91 -14.94 24.48
N VAL A 41 -1.22 -13.65 24.31
CA VAL A 41 -2.11 -13.24 23.23
C VAL A 41 -1.19 -13.18 22.04
N ASN A 42 -1.25 -14.21 21.21
CA ASN A 42 -0.43 -14.35 20.03
C ASN A 42 -0.80 -13.15 19.12
N GLU A 43 -0.12 -12.02 19.23
CA GLU A 43 -0.43 -10.79 18.50
C GLU A 43 0.33 -10.83 17.18
N MET A 44 -0.40 -10.73 16.07
CA MET A 44 0.16 -10.68 14.73
C MET A 44 -0.01 -9.29 14.16
N MET A 45 1.02 -8.81 13.47
CA MET A 45 0.96 -7.56 12.74
C MET A 45 0.21 -7.78 11.43
N LEU A 46 -0.90 -7.07 11.23
CA LEU A 46 -1.66 -7.12 10.00
C LEU A 46 -1.55 -5.79 9.25
N PRO A 47 -1.43 -5.80 7.91
CA PRO A 47 -1.53 -4.62 7.08
C PRO A 47 -2.97 -4.12 7.05
N VAL A 48 -3.13 -2.85 7.42
CA VAL A 48 -4.40 -2.14 7.47
C VAL A 48 -4.29 -0.90 6.58
N PRO A 49 -5.27 -0.64 5.70
CA PRO A 49 -5.30 0.57 4.91
C PRO A 49 -5.43 1.81 5.78
N THR A 50 -4.70 2.87 5.44
CA THR A 50 -4.82 4.21 6.07
C THR A 50 -5.80 5.10 5.31
N VAL A 51 -6.09 4.75 4.06
CA VAL A 51 -7.01 5.46 3.16
C VAL A 51 -8.00 4.46 2.57
N THR A 52 -9.13 4.97 2.06
CA THR A 52 -10.06 4.15 1.26
C THR A 52 -9.41 3.80 -0.07
N ILE A 53 -9.29 2.49 -0.36
CA ILE A 53 -8.76 1.99 -1.64
C ILE A 53 -9.93 1.45 -2.46
N TYR A 54 -10.08 1.92 -3.70
CA TYR A 54 -11.18 1.52 -4.56
C TYR A 54 -10.84 0.27 -5.38
N PRO A 55 -11.85 -0.48 -5.84
CA PRO A 55 -11.65 -1.59 -6.78
C PRO A 55 -10.92 -1.12 -8.04
N GLY A 56 -9.85 -1.80 -8.43
CA GLY A 56 -9.00 -1.46 -9.57
C GLY A 56 -7.74 -0.68 -9.21
N ASP A 57 -7.65 -0.11 -8.00
CA ASP A 57 -6.47 0.62 -7.57
C ASP A 57 -5.32 -0.33 -7.18
N THR A 58 -4.10 0.06 -7.53
CA THR A 58 -2.88 -0.63 -7.07
C THR A 58 -2.56 -0.23 -5.63
N ILE A 59 -2.43 -1.23 -4.76
CA ILE A 59 -2.14 -1.02 -3.35
C ILE A 59 -0.65 -0.69 -3.19
N LYS A 60 -0.35 0.49 -2.64
CA LYS A 60 1.02 0.94 -2.36
C LYS A 60 1.38 0.73 -0.90
N GLU A 61 2.67 0.59 -0.60
CA GLU A 61 3.16 0.47 0.78
C GLU A 61 2.74 1.66 1.65
N SER A 62 2.77 2.88 1.10
CA SER A 62 2.36 4.09 1.81
C SER A 62 0.88 4.13 2.20
N MET A 63 0.04 3.29 1.59
CA MET A 63 -1.39 3.18 1.90
C MET A 63 -1.65 2.17 3.02
N LEU A 64 -0.63 1.41 3.44
CA LEU A 64 -0.74 0.36 4.44
C LEU A 64 0.00 0.77 5.72
N ARG A 65 -0.58 0.42 6.86
CA ARG A 65 0.05 0.50 8.18
C ARG A 65 -0.02 -0.87 8.83
N LEU A 66 1.03 -1.25 9.53
CA LEU A 66 1.00 -2.45 10.37
C LEU A 66 0.33 -2.14 11.71
N GLN A 67 -0.67 -2.94 12.07
CA GLN A 67 -1.37 -2.85 13.33
C GLN A 67 -1.44 -4.22 13.99
N ALA A 68 -1.29 -4.27 15.32
CA ALA A 68 -1.37 -5.51 16.08
C ALA A 68 -2.83 -5.99 16.20
N TYR A 69 -3.06 -7.26 15.88
CA TYR A 69 -4.33 -7.96 16.05
C TYR A 69 -4.10 -9.30 16.75
N PRO A 70 -5.08 -9.80 17.52
CA PRO A 70 -4.99 -11.14 18.08
C PRO A 70 -4.99 -12.19 16.95
N THR A 71 -4.16 -13.24 17.06
CA THR A 71 -4.03 -14.31 16.04
C THR A 71 -5.34 -15.03 15.76
N THR A 72 -6.28 -15.04 16.72
CA THR A 72 -7.64 -15.57 16.53
C THR A 72 -8.40 -14.87 15.40
N TYR A 73 -8.01 -13.65 15.02
CA TYR A 73 -8.60 -12.91 13.90
C TYR A 73 -8.34 -13.62 12.55
N ARG A 74 -7.12 -14.13 12.31
CA ARG A 74 -6.77 -14.86 11.07
C ARG A 74 -7.58 -16.16 10.90
N ALA A 75 -7.85 -16.84 12.01
CA ALA A 75 -8.65 -18.07 11.99
C ALA A 75 -10.13 -17.80 11.64
N ARG A 76 -10.63 -16.58 11.92
CA ARG A 76 -12.01 -16.17 11.63
C ARG A 76 -12.16 -15.47 10.28
N ALA A 77 -11.15 -14.72 9.86
CA ALA A 77 -11.11 -13.98 8.61
C ALA A 77 -9.81 -14.30 7.87
N ALA A 78 -9.90 -14.81 6.64
CA ALA A 78 -8.73 -15.05 5.81
C ALA A 78 -8.12 -13.70 5.40
N VAL A 79 -7.10 -13.27 6.13
CA VAL A 79 -6.38 -11.99 5.96
C VAL A 79 -4.93 -12.21 5.55
N ILE A 80 -4.38 -11.24 4.85
CA ILE A 80 -2.96 -11.23 4.49
C ILE A 80 -2.19 -10.70 5.70
N ASP A 81 -1.14 -11.41 6.11
CA ASP A 81 -0.27 -11.09 7.25
C ASP A 81 1.00 -10.34 6.83
N ALA A 82 1.50 -10.61 5.63
CA ALA A 82 2.67 -9.93 5.09
C ALA A 82 2.27 -8.66 4.31
N PRO A 83 2.76 -7.45 4.69
CA PRO A 83 2.49 -6.23 3.92
C PRO A 83 3.02 -6.35 2.48
N LEU A 84 4.18 -6.96 2.29
CA LEU A 84 4.80 -7.19 0.98
C LEU A 84 3.94 -8.08 0.06
N ALA A 85 3.08 -8.94 0.61
CA ALA A 85 2.17 -9.75 -0.19
C ALA A 85 0.93 -8.97 -0.67
N VAL A 86 0.69 -7.78 -0.13
CA VAL A 86 -0.39 -6.86 -0.55
C VAL A 86 0.15 -5.78 -1.48
N VAL A 87 1.35 -5.28 -1.22
CA VAL A 87 1.97 -4.20 -1.99
C VAL A 87 2.14 -4.61 -3.45
N GLY A 88 1.76 -3.72 -4.35
CA GLY A 88 1.84 -3.92 -5.80
C GLY A 88 0.66 -4.71 -6.38
N ARG A 89 -0.22 -5.28 -5.56
CA ARG A 89 -1.42 -5.98 -6.04
C ARG A 89 -2.58 -5.01 -6.27
N THR A 90 -3.59 -5.46 -7.00
CA THR A 90 -4.76 -4.65 -7.33
C THR A 90 -5.92 -4.98 -6.40
N ALA A 91 -6.58 -3.96 -5.85
CA ALA A 91 -7.77 -4.15 -5.03
C ALA A 91 -8.94 -4.65 -5.88
N ARG A 92 -9.57 -5.75 -5.48
CA ARG A 92 -10.74 -6.32 -6.15
C ARG A 92 -12.06 -5.76 -5.60
N ARG A 93 -12.04 -5.26 -4.36
CA ARG A 93 -13.18 -4.65 -3.66
C ARG A 93 -12.73 -3.40 -2.92
N MET A 94 -13.68 -2.60 -2.45
CA MET A 94 -13.38 -1.44 -1.63
C MET A 94 -12.76 -1.89 -0.30
N LEU A 95 -11.59 -1.33 0.02
CA LEU A 95 -10.93 -1.53 1.30
C LEU A 95 -11.11 -0.26 2.13
N LEU A 96 -11.66 -0.41 3.33
CA LEU A 96 -11.88 0.70 4.24
C LEU A 96 -10.63 0.91 5.12
N PRO A 97 -10.38 2.16 5.54
CA PRO A 97 -9.31 2.43 6.49
C PRO A 97 -9.61 1.80 7.84
N GLY A 98 -8.59 1.25 8.50
CA GLY A 98 -8.72 0.64 9.82
C GLY A 98 -9.11 -0.85 9.84
N GLU A 99 -9.44 -1.45 8.69
CA GLU A 99 -9.77 -2.87 8.58
C GLU A 99 -8.63 -3.69 7.95
N PRO A 100 -8.26 -4.86 8.49
CA PRO A 100 -7.24 -5.71 7.88
C PRO A 100 -7.60 -6.17 6.46
N VAL A 101 -6.62 -6.24 5.57
CA VAL A 101 -6.87 -6.61 4.16
C VAL A 101 -7.19 -8.11 4.04
N PRO A 102 -8.40 -8.48 3.56
CA PRO A 102 -8.75 -9.87 3.30
C PRO A 102 -7.99 -10.44 2.09
N VAL A 103 -7.64 -11.73 2.11
CA VAL A 103 -7.00 -12.40 0.97
C VAL A 103 -7.86 -12.33 -0.30
N ASN A 104 -9.18 -12.43 -0.15
CA ASN A 104 -10.17 -12.39 -1.24
C ASN A 104 -10.46 -10.97 -1.74
N ALA A 105 -9.81 -9.95 -1.18
CA ALA A 105 -9.99 -8.55 -1.54
C ALA A 105 -8.92 -8.04 -2.51
N VAL A 106 -7.91 -8.85 -2.81
CA VAL A 106 -6.73 -8.47 -3.57
C VAL A 106 -6.51 -9.46 -4.71
N ASP A 107 -6.16 -8.95 -5.88
CA ASP A 107 -5.91 -9.70 -7.11
C ASP A 107 -4.51 -9.33 -7.65
N ASP A 108 -3.94 -10.17 -8.51
CA ASP A 108 -2.62 -9.88 -9.07
C ASP A 108 -2.64 -8.62 -9.95
N PRO A 109 -1.56 -7.82 -9.95
CA PRO A 109 -1.52 -6.62 -10.75
C PRO A 109 -1.66 -6.96 -12.21
N ARG A 110 -2.60 -6.29 -12.87
CA ARG A 110 -2.70 -6.32 -14.32
C ARG A 110 -1.60 -5.45 -14.90
N LEU A 111 -0.53 -6.10 -15.34
CA LEU A 111 0.56 -5.41 -16.05
C LEU A 111 0.13 -5.07 -17.49
N VAL A 112 -0.76 -5.86 -18.07
CA VAL A 112 -1.24 -5.69 -19.44
C VAL A 112 -2.77 -5.57 -19.45
N SER A 113 -3.26 -4.53 -20.11
CA SER A 113 -4.69 -4.26 -20.27
C SER A 113 -5.15 -4.57 -21.69
N ARG A 114 -6.36 -5.12 -21.82
CA ARG A 114 -7.00 -5.36 -23.13
C ARG A 114 -7.06 -4.08 -23.95
N GLY A 115 -6.64 -4.17 -25.21
CA GLY A 115 -6.68 -3.07 -26.16
C GLY A 115 -5.52 -2.06 -26.05
N ALA A 116 -4.82 -2.02 -24.92
CA ALA A 116 -3.74 -1.07 -24.69
C ALA A 116 -2.48 -1.45 -25.51
N PRO A 117 -1.92 -0.55 -26.33
CA PRO A 117 -0.74 -0.85 -27.13
C PRO A 117 0.43 -1.23 -26.21
N THR A 118 0.92 -2.46 -26.35
CA THR A 118 1.95 -3.05 -25.50
C THR A 118 3.09 -3.60 -26.36
N GLN A 119 4.32 -3.46 -25.89
CA GLN A 119 5.49 -3.96 -26.60
C GLN A 119 5.58 -5.49 -26.49
N MET A 120 5.72 -6.14 -27.64
CA MET A 120 5.97 -7.57 -27.77
C MET A 120 7.44 -7.79 -28.09
N ILE A 121 8.07 -8.76 -27.43
CA ILE A 121 9.45 -9.17 -27.67
C ILE A 121 9.45 -10.65 -28.02
N PHE A 122 10.01 -11.00 -29.17
CA PHE A 122 10.31 -12.38 -29.53
C PHE A 122 11.81 -12.60 -29.41
N GLU A 123 12.21 -13.64 -28.68
CA GLU A 123 13.62 -13.98 -28.43
C GLU A 123 13.85 -15.46 -28.73
N GLU A 124 14.68 -15.76 -29.73
CA GLU A 124 15.03 -17.14 -30.08
C GLU A 124 16.44 -17.19 -30.68
N ASN A 125 17.32 -18.09 -30.20
CA ASN A 125 18.67 -18.29 -30.74
C ASN A 125 19.51 -17.00 -30.92
N GLY A 126 19.35 -16.01 -30.03
CA GLY A 126 20.05 -14.73 -30.11
C GLY A 126 19.43 -13.70 -31.05
N LEU A 127 18.35 -14.04 -31.75
CA LEU A 127 17.51 -13.10 -32.49
C LEU A 127 16.49 -12.46 -31.55
N VAL A 128 16.48 -11.13 -31.48
CA VAL A 128 15.50 -10.36 -30.71
C VAL A 128 14.68 -9.51 -31.68
N ILE A 129 13.38 -9.74 -31.75
CA ILE A 129 12.43 -8.96 -32.55
C ILE A 129 11.50 -8.22 -31.61
N THR A 130 11.37 -6.91 -31.82
CA THR A 130 10.45 -6.06 -31.05
C THR A 130 9.33 -5.58 -31.95
N ALA A 131 8.09 -5.68 -31.49
CA ALA A 131 6.90 -5.22 -32.21
C ALA A 131 5.89 -4.60 -31.25
N VAL A 132 4.90 -3.88 -31.77
CA VAL A 132 3.78 -3.37 -30.97
C VAL A 132 2.55 -4.24 -31.22
N GLY A 133 1.90 -4.65 -30.13
CA GLY A 133 0.69 -5.44 -30.19
C GLY A 133 -0.41 -4.85 -29.31
N SER A 134 -1.66 -5.14 -29.68
CA SER A 134 -2.84 -4.87 -28.88
C SER A 134 -3.32 -6.16 -28.20
N PRO A 135 -3.24 -6.27 -26.86
CA PRO A 135 -3.69 -7.43 -26.10
C PRO A 135 -5.19 -7.63 -26.28
N LEU A 136 -5.62 -8.87 -26.49
CA LEU A 136 -7.04 -9.22 -26.62
C LEU A 136 -7.71 -9.49 -25.27
N GLN A 137 -6.91 -9.71 -24.23
CA GLN A 137 -7.32 -9.96 -22.85
C GLN A 137 -6.41 -9.20 -21.87
N ASN A 138 -6.86 -9.03 -20.64
CA ASN A 138 -6.00 -8.53 -19.56
C ASN A 138 -5.03 -9.65 -19.14
N GLY A 139 -3.85 -9.29 -18.65
CA GLY A 139 -2.85 -10.24 -18.19
C GLY A 139 -2.03 -9.72 -17.01
N GLY A 140 -1.81 -10.58 -16.03
CA GLY A 140 -0.86 -10.39 -14.94
C GLY A 140 0.54 -10.94 -15.26
N LEU A 141 1.51 -10.72 -14.37
CA LEU A 141 2.87 -11.26 -14.50
C LEU A 141 2.86 -12.78 -14.70
N GLY A 142 3.55 -13.28 -15.72
CA GLY A 142 3.65 -14.71 -16.01
C GLY A 142 2.43 -15.32 -16.68
N GLU A 143 1.36 -14.55 -16.94
CA GLU A 143 0.17 -15.04 -17.60
C GLU A 143 0.35 -15.11 -19.12
N THR A 144 -0.14 -16.19 -19.73
CA THR A 144 -0.15 -16.34 -21.19
C THR A 144 -1.41 -15.72 -21.78
N ILE A 145 -1.23 -14.69 -22.61
CA ILE A 145 -2.31 -13.91 -23.21
C ILE A 145 -2.22 -13.89 -24.74
N ARG A 146 -3.38 -13.70 -25.40
CA ARG A 146 -3.44 -13.49 -26.85
C ARG A 146 -3.26 -12.01 -27.18
N VAL A 147 -2.42 -11.72 -28.16
CA VAL A 147 -2.09 -10.36 -28.60
C VAL A 147 -2.22 -10.28 -30.11
N ARG A 148 -2.87 -9.22 -30.60
CA ARG A 148 -2.91 -8.91 -32.02
C ARG A 148 -1.75 -7.98 -32.36
N ASN A 149 -0.88 -8.38 -33.27
CA ASN A 149 0.13 -7.51 -33.83
C ASN A 149 -0.54 -6.38 -34.63
N THR A 150 -0.22 -5.12 -34.34
CA THR A 150 -0.89 -3.97 -34.95
C THR A 150 -0.54 -3.79 -36.43
N ASP A 151 0.66 -4.21 -36.84
CA ASP A 151 1.16 -4.06 -38.22
C ASP A 151 0.62 -5.16 -39.14
N THR A 152 0.63 -6.41 -38.67
CA THR A 152 0.28 -7.59 -39.49
C THR A 152 -1.13 -8.11 -39.24
N ASN A 153 -1.83 -7.58 -38.22
CA ASN A 153 -3.13 -8.08 -37.73
C ASN A 153 -3.16 -9.56 -37.32
N ARG A 154 -1.99 -10.23 -37.22
CA ARG A 154 -1.90 -11.62 -36.77
C ARG A 154 -2.04 -11.70 -35.26
N ILE A 155 -2.69 -12.75 -34.77
CA ILE A 155 -2.82 -13.04 -33.34
C ILE A 155 -1.72 -14.01 -32.93
N VAL A 156 -0.98 -13.65 -31.89
CA VAL A 156 0.09 -14.45 -31.30
C VAL A 156 -0.17 -14.69 -29.82
N LEU A 157 0.35 -15.79 -29.30
CA LEU A 157 0.36 -16.11 -27.88
C LEU A 157 1.68 -15.64 -27.26
N GLY A 158 1.61 -15.05 -26.08
CA GLY A 158 2.79 -14.62 -25.36
C GLY A 158 2.58 -14.53 -23.87
N THR A 159 3.68 -14.52 -23.14
CA THR A 159 3.72 -14.46 -21.67
C THR A 159 4.06 -13.06 -21.22
N VAL A 160 3.29 -12.52 -20.28
CA VAL A 160 3.53 -11.19 -19.72
C VAL A 160 4.77 -11.22 -18.81
N THR A 161 5.69 -10.30 -19.04
CA THR A 161 6.93 -10.12 -18.28
C THR A 161 6.73 -9.05 -17.20
N ALA A 162 7.56 -9.06 -16.16
CA ALA A 162 7.51 -8.09 -15.05
C ALA A 162 7.61 -6.62 -15.51
N ASP A 163 8.29 -6.35 -16.63
CA ASP A 163 8.41 -5.01 -17.21
C ASP A 163 7.15 -4.53 -17.96
N GLY A 164 6.05 -5.28 -17.91
CA GLY A 164 4.81 -4.98 -18.65
C GLY A 164 4.90 -5.25 -20.16
N ARG A 165 5.95 -5.94 -20.60
CA ARG A 165 6.13 -6.40 -21.98
C ARG A 165 5.61 -7.83 -22.16
N ILE A 166 5.39 -8.22 -23.41
CA ILE A 166 4.86 -9.56 -23.73
C ILE A 166 5.92 -10.34 -24.49
N LYS A 167 6.43 -11.43 -23.91
CA LYS A 167 7.37 -12.32 -24.54
C LYS A 167 6.64 -13.32 -25.44
N ILE A 168 7.00 -13.38 -26.71
CA ILE A 168 6.43 -14.30 -27.71
C ILE A 168 7.45 -15.41 -27.98
N GLY A 169 7.01 -16.67 -28.06
CA GLY A 169 7.88 -17.82 -28.33
C GLY A 169 8.60 -18.40 -27.10
N GLY A 170 9.41 -19.43 -27.30
CA GLY A 170 10.22 -20.06 -26.24
C GLY A 170 9.46 -21.01 -25.30
N PHE A 171 8.54 -21.82 -25.84
CA PHE A 171 7.86 -22.91 -25.13
C PHE A 171 8.54 -24.26 -25.37
#